data_AF-A0A183UPW4-F1
#
_entry.id   AF-A0A183UPW4-F1
#
_cell.length_a   1.000
_cell.length_b   1.000
_cell.length_c   1.000
_cell.angle_alpha   90.00
_cell.angle_beta   90.00
_cell.angle_gamma   90.00
#
_symmetry.space_group_name_H-M   'P 1'
#
loop_
_entity.id
_entity.type
_entity.pdbx_description
1 polymer ?
#
loop_
_entity_poly.entity_id
_entity_poly.type
_entity_poly.pdbx_seq_one_letter_code
_entity_poly.pdbx_strand_id
1 'polypeptide(L)'
;MTLLINDKSELDEIYEYRDICDSVFIRNTRKLWREGVAYDFFFLLATNKKRFATHQLIFAAGSEYFRDYFFSMKPGDAGTSASRPFRVINISEETFEVMLNFLYSHQTMHPNLIPTDILLELLHAASQYKMQKLKLACICKIRNMSPEQCIPILQQAIFYKEVVIAERCLMVADENAETILNAESLLDSDSNVLEILIGRETFIPGSELRLFMALLSWSIAKCQRSGLDPSPQNERRVLGNLLNLVDFKALSNDELCDVAGKNMSGSLETLTADIAVSECFVSRWGQGFQTTLLVIFKRNCEDSHNHYYNGNVFTTLKSRNISSHNVTTFNV
;
A
#
# COMPACT_ATOMS: atom_id res chain seq x y z
N MET A 1 -19.23 6.83 -9.08
CA MET A 1 -19.54 5.42 -9.36
C MET A 1 -18.91 4.63 -8.22
N THR A 2 -19.63 4.45 -7.12
CA THR A 2 -19.08 3.82 -5.91
C THR A 2 -18.80 2.35 -6.22
N LEU A 3 -17.53 1.93 -6.13
CA LEU A 3 -17.14 0.55 -6.40
C LEU A 3 -17.63 -0.42 -5.31
N LEU A 4 -17.85 0.09 -4.10
CA LEU A 4 -18.41 -0.68 -3.00
C LEU A 4 -19.92 -0.84 -3.18
N ILE A 5 -20.37 -2.08 -3.04
CA ILE A 5 -21.78 -2.44 -3.06
C ILE A 5 -22.36 -2.10 -1.68
N ASN A 6 -23.39 -1.26 -1.67
CA ASN A 6 -24.08 -0.82 -0.46
C ASN A 6 -25.05 -1.86 0.10
N ASP A 7 -25.43 -2.86 -0.71
CA ASP A 7 -26.42 -3.86 -0.33
C ASP A 7 -25.75 -5.15 0.18
N LYS A 8 -26.16 -5.59 1.38
CA LYS A 8 -25.70 -6.87 1.96
C LYS A 8 -26.33 -8.07 1.27
N SER A 9 -27.52 -7.91 0.67
CA SER A 9 -28.26 -9.00 0.03
C SER A 9 -27.54 -9.59 -1.18
N GLU A 10 -26.90 -8.73 -2.01
CA GLU A 10 -26.08 -9.17 -3.14
C GLU A 10 -24.86 -10.00 -2.71
N LEU A 11 -24.33 -9.76 -1.52
CA LEU A 11 -23.18 -10.49 -0.99
C LEU A 11 -23.60 -11.85 -0.42
N ASP A 12 -24.75 -11.91 0.24
CA ASP A 12 -25.24 -13.14 0.86
C ASP A 12 -25.72 -14.19 -0.18
N GLU A 13 -26.23 -13.76 -1.34
CA GLU A 13 -26.55 -14.68 -2.46
C GLU A 13 -25.31 -15.35 -3.09
N ILE A 14 -24.11 -14.79 -2.88
CA ILE A 14 -22.85 -15.32 -3.43
C ILE A 14 -22.19 -16.32 -2.48
N TYR A 15 -22.51 -16.25 -1.19
CA TYR A 15 -21.90 -17.08 -0.14
C TYR A 15 -22.54 -18.46 0.02
N GLU A 16 -23.34 -18.93 -0.94
CA GLU A 16 -23.35 -20.37 -1.24
C GLU A 16 -22.03 -20.76 -1.91
N TYR A 17 -20.93 -20.70 -1.16
CA TYR A 17 -19.76 -21.53 -1.40
C TYR A 17 -20.18 -22.96 -1.13
N ARG A 18 -20.92 -23.54 -2.07
CA ARG A 18 -20.92 -24.98 -2.22
C ARG A 18 -19.61 -25.30 -2.93
N ASP A 19 -18.93 -26.33 -2.46
CA ASP A 19 -17.96 -27.14 -3.23
C ASP A 19 -18.66 -27.71 -4.49
N ILE A 20 -19.04 -26.84 -5.43
CA ILE A 20 -19.79 -27.23 -6.63
C ILE A 20 -18.78 -27.77 -7.64
N CYS A 21 -18.57 -29.08 -7.51
CA CYS A 21 -18.42 -30.05 -8.57
C CYS A 21 -17.52 -29.61 -9.72
N ASP A 22 -16.30 -30.16 -9.70
CA ASP A 22 -15.31 -30.20 -10.77
C ASP A 22 -15.97 -30.62 -12.11
N SER A 23 -16.54 -29.66 -12.83
CA SER A 23 -17.33 -29.93 -14.03
C SER A 23 -16.38 -30.43 -15.09
N VAL A 24 -16.62 -31.66 -15.57
CA VAL A 24 -15.83 -32.27 -16.64
C VAL A 24 -15.72 -31.32 -17.84
N PHE A 25 -16.78 -30.57 -18.14
CA PHE A 25 -16.78 -29.57 -19.20
C PHE A 25 -15.80 -28.41 -18.93
N ILE A 26 -15.82 -27.82 -17.73
CA ILE A 26 -14.88 -26.74 -17.36
C ILE A 26 -13.44 -27.25 -17.38
N ARG A 27 -13.19 -28.45 -16.83
CA ARG A 27 -11.86 -29.08 -16.84
C ARG A 27 -11.35 -29.30 -18.25
N ASN A 28 -12.18 -29.83 -19.15
CA ASN A 28 -11.81 -30.05 -20.54
C ASN A 28 -11.58 -28.72 -21.29
N THR A 29 -12.41 -27.71 -21.04
CA THR A 29 -12.26 -26.37 -21.63
C THR A 29 -10.95 -25.72 -21.17
N ARG A 30 -10.60 -25.85 -19.88
CA ARG A 30 -9.33 -25.37 -19.35
C ARG A 30 -8.13 -26.13 -19.93
N LYS A 31 -8.30 -27.43 -20.22
CA LYS A 31 -7.28 -28.24 -20.90
C LYS A 31 -7.03 -27.72 -22.32
N LEU A 32 -8.07 -27.42 -23.10
CA LEU A 32 -7.93 -26.82 -24.43
C LEU A 32 -7.12 -25.52 -24.40
N TRP A 33 -7.40 -24.66 -23.40
CA TRP A 33 -6.61 -23.45 -23.18
C TRP A 33 -5.15 -23.76 -22.84
N ARG A 34 -4.86 -24.68 -21.93
CA ARG A 34 -3.47 -25.01 -21.58
C ARG A 34 -2.68 -25.64 -22.73
N GLU A 35 -3.35 -26.40 -23.59
CA GLU A 35 -2.72 -27.10 -24.72
C GLU A 35 -2.64 -26.25 -26.01
N GLY A 36 -3.20 -25.04 -26.00
CA GLY A 36 -3.14 -24.16 -27.17
C GLY A 36 -4.06 -24.56 -28.32
N VAL A 37 -5.13 -25.31 -28.02
CA VAL A 37 -6.03 -25.87 -29.04
C VAL A 37 -7.15 -24.89 -29.33
N ALA A 38 -7.47 -24.70 -30.62
CA ALA A 38 -8.66 -23.96 -31.09
C ALA A 38 -8.75 -22.48 -30.67
N TYR A 39 -7.62 -21.80 -30.47
CA TYR A 39 -7.61 -20.35 -30.30
C TYR A 39 -8.17 -19.61 -31.53
N ASP A 40 -9.19 -18.79 -31.30
CA ASP A 40 -9.86 -17.96 -32.30
C ASP A 40 -9.65 -16.47 -32.04
N PHE A 41 -9.00 -16.11 -30.93
CA PHE A 41 -8.72 -14.72 -30.57
C PHE A 41 -7.41 -14.52 -29.82
N PHE A 42 -6.82 -13.32 -29.94
CA PHE A 42 -5.74 -12.89 -29.07
C PHE A 42 -5.90 -11.47 -28.54
N PHE A 43 -5.59 -11.31 -27.25
CA PHE A 43 -5.44 -10.03 -26.60
C PHE A 43 -3.98 -9.57 -26.66
N LEU A 44 -3.78 -8.27 -26.80
CA LEU A 44 -2.47 -7.63 -26.74
C LEU A 44 -2.42 -6.68 -25.56
N LEU A 45 -1.61 -6.99 -24.55
CA LEU A 45 -1.38 -6.05 -23.44
C LEU A 45 -0.51 -4.90 -23.93
N ALA A 46 -0.98 -3.68 -23.76
CA ALA A 46 -0.25 -2.49 -24.19
C ALA A 46 1.06 -2.29 -23.40
N THR A 47 1.10 -2.76 -22.16
CA THR A 47 2.21 -2.59 -21.20
C THR A 47 3.50 -3.29 -21.64
N ASN A 48 3.40 -4.54 -22.11
CA ASN A 48 4.55 -5.38 -22.45
C ASN A 48 4.49 -5.99 -23.85
N LYS A 49 3.45 -5.67 -24.64
CA LYS A 49 3.15 -6.30 -25.94
C LYS A 49 3.01 -7.83 -25.87
N LYS A 50 2.78 -8.40 -24.68
CA LYS A 50 2.51 -9.84 -24.49
C LYS A 50 1.15 -10.15 -25.13
N ARG A 51 1.12 -11.30 -25.81
CA ARG A 51 -0.08 -11.82 -26.46
C ARG A 51 -0.68 -12.93 -25.62
N PHE A 52 -1.99 -12.87 -25.42
CA PHE A 52 -2.75 -13.93 -24.78
C PHE A 52 -3.73 -14.50 -25.78
N ALA A 53 -3.51 -15.74 -26.19
CA ALA A 53 -4.42 -16.45 -27.08
C ALA A 53 -5.53 -17.14 -26.28
N THR A 54 -6.76 -17.02 -26.78
CA THR A 54 -7.99 -17.30 -26.03
C THR A 54 -9.11 -17.77 -26.95
N HIS A 55 -10.23 -18.19 -26.34
CA HIS A 55 -11.48 -18.54 -27.02
C HIS A 55 -12.51 -17.40 -26.85
N GLN A 56 -13.01 -16.82 -27.94
CA GLN A 56 -14.01 -15.74 -27.93
C GLN A 56 -15.26 -16.15 -27.16
N LEU A 57 -15.73 -17.38 -27.38
CA LEU A 57 -16.92 -17.93 -26.73
C LEU A 57 -16.80 -17.91 -25.20
N ILE A 58 -15.62 -18.24 -24.66
CA ILE A 58 -15.39 -18.29 -23.21
C ILE A 58 -15.43 -16.87 -22.62
N PHE A 59 -14.80 -15.91 -23.29
CA PHE A 59 -14.84 -14.51 -22.87
C PHE A 59 -16.26 -13.93 -22.94
N ALA A 60 -17.00 -14.19 -24.01
CA ALA A 60 -18.38 -13.74 -24.15
C ALA A 60 -19.33 -14.41 -23.14
N ALA A 61 -19.09 -15.68 -22.79
CA ALA A 61 -19.87 -16.37 -21.79
C ALA A 61 -19.64 -15.81 -20.37
N GLY A 62 -18.41 -15.38 -20.06
CA GLY A 62 -18.05 -14.86 -18.73
C GLY A 62 -18.11 -13.34 -18.57
N SER A 63 -18.40 -12.59 -19.64
CA SER A 63 -18.45 -11.13 -19.62
C SER A 63 -19.43 -10.60 -20.67
N GLU A 64 -20.41 -9.83 -20.21
CA GLU A 64 -21.30 -9.11 -21.11
C GLU A 64 -20.56 -8.13 -22.02
N TYR A 65 -19.53 -7.46 -21.50
CA TYR A 65 -18.73 -6.54 -22.30
C TYR A 65 -18.12 -7.25 -23.51
N PHE A 66 -17.51 -8.42 -23.27
CA PHE A 66 -16.90 -9.18 -24.36
C PHE A 66 -17.94 -9.84 -25.27
N ARG A 67 -19.10 -10.24 -24.76
CA ARG A 67 -20.22 -10.70 -25.58
C ARG A 67 -20.67 -9.62 -26.56
N ASP A 68 -20.84 -8.39 -26.08
CA ASP A 68 -21.26 -7.27 -26.92
C ASP A 68 -20.18 -6.91 -27.94
N TYR A 69 -18.91 -6.91 -27.50
CA TYR A 69 -17.77 -6.65 -28.37
C TYR A 69 -17.63 -7.68 -29.50
N PHE A 70 -17.84 -8.98 -29.23
CA PHE A 70 -17.67 -10.04 -30.21
C PHE A 70 -18.91 -10.29 -31.09
N PHE A 71 -20.12 -10.20 -30.52
CA PHE A 71 -21.33 -10.74 -31.15
C PHE A 71 -22.47 -9.73 -31.32
N SER A 72 -22.39 -8.52 -30.73
CA SER A 72 -23.44 -7.50 -30.84
C SER A 72 -23.05 -6.31 -31.73
N MET A 73 -21.76 -6.15 -32.06
CA MET A 73 -21.31 -5.15 -33.04
C MET A 73 -21.67 -5.56 -34.47
N LYS A 74 -21.96 -4.59 -35.33
CA LYS A 74 -22.25 -4.85 -36.75
C LYS A 74 -21.08 -5.61 -37.40
N PRO A 75 -21.35 -6.57 -38.31
CA PRO A 75 -20.30 -7.24 -39.05
C PRO A 75 -19.43 -6.21 -39.79
N GLY A 76 -18.18 -6.04 -39.36
CA GLY A 76 -17.24 -5.01 -39.83
C GLY A 76 -16.63 -4.13 -38.74
N ASP A 77 -17.32 -3.92 -37.62
CA ASP A 77 -16.83 -3.12 -36.49
C ASP A 77 -16.09 -3.98 -35.45
N ALA A 78 -16.53 -5.22 -35.24
CA ALA A 78 -15.82 -6.23 -34.48
C ALA A 78 -14.63 -6.76 -35.31
N GLY A 79 -13.43 -6.27 -35.00
CA GLY A 79 -12.22 -6.77 -35.66
C GLY A 79 -11.97 -8.24 -35.30
N THR A 80 -11.74 -9.07 -36.31
CA THR A 80 -11.03 -10.34 -36.10
C THR A 80 -9.62 -10.02 -35.59
N SER A 81 -9.00 -10.91 -34.81
CA SER A 81 -7.66 -10.59 -34.26
C SER A 81 -6.62 -10.34 -35.35
N ALA A 82 -6.84 -10.84 -36.57
CA ALA A 82 -6.02 -10.55 -37.74
C ALA A 82 -6.17 -9.11 -38.27
N SER A 83 -7.34 -8.49 -38.13
CA SER A 83 -7.64 -7.15 -38.69
C SER A 83 -7.51 -6.01 -37.66
N ARG A 84 -7.78 -6.26 -36.38
CA ARG A 84 -7.67 -5.25 -35.31
C ARG A 84 -7.47 -5.93 -33.96
N PRO A 85 -6.24 -5.94 -33.40
CA PRO A 85 -5.99 -6.57 -32.11
C PRO A 85 -6.73 -5.82 -30.99
N PHE A 86 -7.42 -6.53 -30.11
CA PHE A 86 -7.97 -5.92 -28.90
C PHE A 86 -6.81 -5.59 -27.97
N ARG A 87 -6.57 -4.29 -27.80
CA ARG A 87 -5.52 -3.78 -26.93
C ARG A 87 -6.10 -3.61 -25.53
N VAL A 88 -5.59 -4.40 -24.61
CA VAL A 88 -5.86 -4.26 -23.18
C VAL A 88 -4.93 -3.16 -22.67
N ILE A 89 -5.50 -2.07 -22.16
CA ILE A 89 -4.77 -0.89 -21.69
C ILE A 89 -4.91 -0.82 -20.17
N ASN A 90 -3.88 -0.34 -19.47
CA ASN A 90 -3.85 -0.14 -18.03
C ASN A 90 -4.13 -1.40 -17.20
N ILE A 91 -3.71 -2.56 -17.71
CA ILE A 91 -3.79 -3.83 -17.01
C ILE A 91 -2.45 -4.55 -17.16
N SER A 92 -1.93 -4.98 -16.02
CA SER A 92 -0.74 -5.77 -15.81
C SER A 92 -0.95 -7.20 -16.31
N GLU A 93 0.17 -7.87 -16.55
CA GLU A 93 0.17 -9.26 -16.97
C GLU A 93 -0.52 -10.16 -15.93
N GLU A 94 -0.20 -9.97 -14.66
CA GLU A 94 -0.72 -10.75 -13.54
C GLU A 94 -2.23 -10.57 -13.39
N THR A 95 -2.73 -9.33 -13.45
CA THR A 95 -4.18 -9.06 -13.41
C THR A 95 -4.91 -9.74 -14.56
N PHE A 96 -4.35 -9.70 -15.77
CA PHE A 96 -4.95 -10.37 -16.92
C PHE A 96 -4.94 -11.90 -16.77
N GLU A 97 -3.88 -12.48 -16.19
CA GLU A 97 -3.80 -13.90 -15.90
C GLU A 97 -4.83 -14.35 -14.84
N VAL A 98 -5.07 -13.54 -13.81
CA VAL A 98 -6.14 -13.79 -12.85
C VAL A 98 -7.52 -13.77 -13.52
N MET A 99 -7.78 -12.77 -14.38
CA MET A 99 -9.02 -12.70 -15.15
C MET A 99 -9.21 -13.93 -16.06
N LEU A 100 -8.15 -14.38 -16.73
CA LEU A 100 -8.18 -15.59 -17.55
C LEU A 100 -8.50 -16.83 -16.70
N ASN A 101 -7.81 -17.02 -15.58
CA ASN A 101 -8.06 -18.14 -14.69
C ASN A 101 -9.50 -18.15 -14.16
N PHE A 102 -10.07 -16.97 -13.90
CA PHE A 102 -11.49 -16.82 -13.53
C PHE A 102 -12.44 -17.23 -14.68
N LEU A 103 -12.17 -16.80 -15.92
CA LEU A 103 -13.02 -17.13 -17.08
C LEU A 103 -12.98 -18.62 -17.45
N TYR A 104 -11.82 -19.27 -17.30
CA TYR A 104 -11.64 -20.70 -17.54
C TYR A 104 -11.87 -21.58 -16.30
N SER A 105 -12.46 -21.01 -15.23
CA SER A 105 -12.94 -21.75 -14.07
C SER A 105 -14.47 -21.75 -14.04
N HIS A 106 -15.04 -22.03 -12.87
CA HIS A 106 -16.48 -21.92 -12.61
C HIS A 106 -16.99 -20.47 -12.56
N GLN A 107 -16.18 -19.49 -12.98
CA GLN A 107 -16.45 -18.06 -12.81
C GLN A 107 -16.74 -17.71 -11.34
N THR A 108 -16.05 -18.41 -10.45
CA THR A 108 -16.03 -18.17 -9.02
C THR A 108 -14.57 -18.03 -8.60
N MET A 109 -14.31 -17.11 -7.68
CA MET A 109 -12.97 -16.89 -7.15
C MET A 109 -13.08 -16.67 -5.65
N HIS A 110 -12.36 -17.48 -4.89
CA HIS A 110 -12.28 -17.30 -3.45
C HIS A 110 -11.47 -16.03 -3.15
N PRO A 111 -11.94 -15.10 -2.29
CA PRO A 111 -11.25 -13.85 -1.99
C PRO A 111 -9.78 -14.03 -1.56
N ASN A 112 -9.46 -15.09 -0.82
CA ASN A 112 -8.09 -15.37 -0.38
C ASN A 112 -7.12 -15.74 -1.52
N LEU A 113 -7.63 -16.17 -2.68
CA LEU A 113 -6.79 -16.51 -3.84
C LEU A 113 -6.44 -15.29 -4.69
N ILE A 114 -7.08 -14.14 -4.46
CA ILE A 114 -6.77 -12.90 -5.19
C ILE A 114 -5.48 -12.34 -4.60
N PRO A 115 -4.42 -12.10 -5.40
CA PRO A 115 -3.20 -11.47 -4.90
C PRO A 115 -3.50 -10.05 -4.41
N THR A 116 -2.91 -9.68 -3.27
CA THR A 116 -3.18 -8.39 -2.64
C THR A 116 -2.65 -7.23 -3.47
N ASP A 117 -1.48 -7.39 -4.09
CA ASP A 117 -0.75 -6.30 -4.77
C ASP A 117 -1.43 -5.76 -6.03
N ILE A 118 -2.31 -6.56 -6.64
CA ILE A 118 -3.07 -6.20 -7.85
C ILE A 118 -4.58 -6.04 -7.58
N LEU A 119 -5.01 -6.04 -6.31
CA LEU A 119 -6.41 -6.13 -5.93
C LEU A 119 -7.28 -5.00 -6.52
N LEU A 120 -6.83 -3.75 -6.43
CA LEU A 120 -7.61 -2.61 -6.95
C LEU A 120 -7.58 -2.57 -8.47
N GLU A 121 -6.44 -2.88 -9.07
CA GLU A 121 -6.33 -2.99 -10.53
C GLU A 121 -7.32 -4.04 -11.07
N LEU A 122 -7.36 -5.20 -10.42
CA LEU A 122 -8.30 -6.28 -10.74
C LEU A 122 -9.75 -5.86 -10.51
N LEU A 123 -10.04 -5.12 -9.43
CA LEU A 123 -11.37 -4.59 -9.17
C LEU A 123 -11.84 -3.65 -10.29
N HIS A 124 -10.98 -2.72 -10.72
CA HIS A 124 -11.25 -1.81 -11.83
C HIS A 124 -11.43 -2.57 -13.15
N ALA A 125 -10.54 -3.52 -13.45
CA ALA A 125 -10.64 -4.35 -14.65
C ALA A 125 -11.93 -5.19 -14.67
N ALA A 126 -12.27 -5.82 -13.55
CA ALA A 126 -13.50 -6.61 -13.41
C ALA A 126 -14.75 -5.72 -13.60
N SER A 127 -14.73 -4.49 -13.08
CA SER A 127 -15.81 -3.52 -13.31
C SER A 127 -15.87 -3.08 -14.78
N GLN A 128 -14.73 -2.76 -15.39
CA GLN A 128 -14.64 -2.32 -16.79
C GLN A 128 -15.16 -3.39 -17.75
N TYR A 129 -14.79 -4.65 -17.54
CA TYR A 129 -15.22 -5.77 -18.39
C TYR A 129 -16.46 -6.49 -17.87
N LYS A 130 -17.22 -5.87 -16.96
CA LYS A 130 -18.50 -6.41 -16.45
C LYS A 130 -18.40 -7.86 -15.93
N MET A 131 -17.30 -8.21 -15.27
CA MET A 131 -17.09 -9.51 -14.63
C MET A 131 -17.59 -9.46 -13.18
N GLN A 132 -18.91 -9.48 -13.01
CA GLN A 132 -19.55 -9.14 -11.74
C GLN A 132 -19.10 -10.03 -10.57
N LYS A 133 -19.04 -11.35 -10.74
CA LYS A 133 -18.59 -12.27 -9.67
C LYS A 133 -17.13 -12.04 -9.25
N LEU A 134 -16.25 -11.67 -10.18
CA LEU A 134 -14.86 -11.34 -9.88
C LEU A 134 -14.74 -10.00 -9.13
N LYS A 135 -15.51 -8.99 -9.57
CA LYS A 135 -15.64 -7.71 -8.87
C LYS A 135 -16.09 -7.93 -7.42
N LEU A 136 -17.12 -8.75 -7.23
CA LEU A 136 -17.65 -9.11 -5.91
C LEU A 136 -16.61 -9.79 -5.03
N ALA A 137 -15.85 -10.74 -5.57
CA ALA A 137 -14.77 -11.40 -4.83
C ALA A 137 -13.69 -10.40 -4.37
N CYS A 138 -13.35 -9.41 -5.20
CA CYS A 138 -12.44 -8.32 -4.81
C CYS A 138 -13.00 -7.47 -3.66
N ILE A 139 -14.28 -7.08 -3.76
CA ILE A 139 -14.97 -6.31 -2.71
C ILE A 139 -15.03 -7.12 -1.41
N CYS A 140 -15.32 -8.42 -1.47
CA CYS A 140 -15.30 -9.30 -0.30
C CYS A 140 -13.92 -9.35 0.36
N LYS A 141 -12.84 -9.43 -0.42
CA LYS A 141 -11.48 -9.38 0.12
C LYS A 141 -11.21 -8.04 0.82
N ILE A 142 -11.64 -6.92 0.24
CA ILE A 142 -11.50 -5.59 0.86
C ILE A 142 -12.31 -5.49 2.15
N ARG A 143 -13.55 -6.01 2.17
CA ARG A 143 -14.39 -5.96 3.36
C ARG A 143 -13.81 -6.76 4.53
N ASN A 144 -13.23 -7.91 4.22
CA ASN A 144 -12.69 -8.88 5.16
C ASN A 144 -11.16 -8.90 5.16
N MET A 145 -10.52 -7.77 4.86
CA MET A 145 -9.05 -7.68 4.82
C MET A 145 -8.45 -7.96 6.20
N SER A 146 -7.33 -8.68 6.21
CA SER A 146 -6.53 -8.82 7.44
C SER A 146 -5.63 -7.60 7.64
N PRO A 147 -5.16 -7.32 8.87
CA PRO A 147 -4.27 -6.19 9.14
C PRO A 147 -2.99 -6.21 8.28
N GLU A 148 -2.44 -7.39 7.98
CA GLU A 148 -1.23 -7.55 7.17
C GLU A 148 -1.43 -7.10 5.71
N GLN A 149 -2.67 -7.20 5.22
CA GLN A 149 -3.05 -6.78 3.87
C GLN A 149 -3.37 -5.28 3.79
N CYS A 150 -3.49 -4.60 4.93
CA CYS A 150 -3.96 -3.22 5.00
C CYS A 150 -3.06 -2.24 4.23
N ILE A 151 -1.75 -2.28 4.46
CA ILE A 151 -0.81 -1.31 3.86
C ILE A 151 -0.73 -1.45 2.33
N PRO A 152 -0.57 -2.64 1.74
CA PRO A 152 -0.56 -2.79 0.29
C PRO A 152 -1.88 -2.36 -0.38
N ILE A 153 -3.03 -2.62 0.28
CA ILE A 153 -4.34 -2.21 -0.24
C ILE A 153 -4.51 -0.69 -0.12
N LEU A 154 -4.06 -0.08 0.98
CA LEU A 154 -4.08 1.37 1.17
C LEU A 154 -3.23 2.10 0.12
N GLN A 155 -2.02 1.60 -0.18
CA GLN A 155 -1.17 2.14 -1.24
C GLN A 155 -1.88 2.16 -2.58
N GLN A 156 -2.51 1.04 -2.95
CA GLN A 156 -3.31 0.97 -4.17
C GLN A 156 -4.52 1.89 -4.13
N ALA A 157 -5.26 1.96 -3.02
CA ALA A 157 -6.42 2.83 -2.88
C ALA A 157 -6.06 4.31 -3.07
N ILE A 158 -4.90 4.75 -2.55
CA ILE A 158 -4.39 6.10 -2.77
C ILE A 158 -4.01 6.30 -4.24
N PHE A 159 -3.32 5.35 -4.86
CA PHE A 159 -2.92 5.41 -6.27
C PHE A 159 -4.13 5.50 -7.23
N TYR A 160 -5.13 4.66 -7.01
CA TYR A 160 -6.38 4.64 -7.78
C TYR A 160 -7.40 5.71 -7.34
N LYS A 161 -7.09 6.49 -6.29
CA LYS A 161 -7.96 7.54 -5.71
C LYS A 161 -9.31 7.02 -5.21
N GLU A 162 -9.32 5.80 -4.67
CA GLU A 162 -10.48 5.14 -4.10
C GLU A 162 -10.64 5.49 -2.62
N VAL A 163 -11.26 6.65 -2.35
CA VAL A 163 -11.36 7.23 -0.99
C VAL A 163 -12.06 6.30 0.00
N VAL A 164 -13.16 5.66 -0.38
CA VAL A 164 -13.92 4.80 0.54
C VAL A 164 -13.15 3.54 0.91
N ILE A 165 -12.33 3.02 0.00
CA ILE A 165 -11.46 1.87 0.26
C ILE A 165 -10.30 2.30 1.16
N ALA A 166 -9.72 3.48 0.90
CA ALA A 166 -8.70 4.05 1.76
C ALA A 166 -9.22 4.25 3.19
N GLU A 167 -10.40 4.84 3.37
CA GLU A 167 -11.05 5.00 4.69
C GLU A 167 -11.23 3.65 5.40
N ARG A 168 -11.66 2.61 4.68
CA ARG A 168 -11.79 1.27 5.25
C ARG A 168 -10.44 0.71 5.71
N CYS A 169 -9.37 0.86 4.92
CA CYS A 169 -8.02 0.46 5.34
C CYS A 169 -7.59 1.22 6.60
N LEU A 170 -7.80 2.53 6.63
CA LEU A 170 -7.44 3.38 7.75
C LEU A 170 -8.17 3.00 9.04
N MET A 171 -9.45 2.60 8.97
CA MET A 171 -10.18 2.05 10.12
C MET A 171 -9.57 0.74 10.63
N VAL A 172 -9.24 -0.19 9.72
CA VAL A 172 -8.59 -1.46 10.09
C VAL A 172 -7.23 -1.19 10.74
N ALA A 173 -6.49 -0.20 10.23
CA ALA A 173 -5.21 0.18 10.80
C ALA A 173 -5.33 0.76 12.21
N ASP A 174 -6.34 1.60 12.45
CA ASP A 174 -6.60 2.17 13.78
C ASP A 174 -6.93 1.10 14.81
N GLU A 175 -7.69 0.06 14.41
CA GLU A 175 -8.01 -1.08 15.27
C GLU A 175 -6.80 -2.02 15.52
N ASN A 176 -5.75 -1.95 14.70
CA ASN A 176 -4.65 -2.92 14.69
C ASN A 176 -3.26 -2.24 14.64
N ALA A 177 -3.11 -1.08 15.29
CA ALA A 177 -1.92 -0.23 15.17
C ALA A 177 -0.59 -0.97 15.39
N GLU A 178 -0.49 -1.83 16.41
CA GLU A 178 0.72 -2.62 16.67
C GLU A 178 1.05 -3.59 15.54
N THR A 179 0.05 -4.30 15.00
CA THR A 179 0.25 -5.20 13.86
C THR A 179 0.72 -4.44 12.62
N ILE A 180 0.16 -3.25 12.38
CA ILE A 180 0.53 -2.38 11.27
C ILE A 180 1.98 -1.89 11.39
N LEU A 181 2.40 -1.45 12.59
CA LEU A 181 3.77 -0.99 12.82
C LEU A 181 4.81 -2.12 12.72
N ASN A 182 4.37 -3.38 12.84
CA ASN A 182 5.22 -4.57 12.76
C ASN A 182 5.20 -5.21 11.37
N ALA A 183 4.33 -4.74 10.48
CA ALA A 183 4.14 -5.34 9.17
C ALA A 183 5.36 -5.08 8.28
N GLU A 184 5.85 -6.14 7.61
CA GLU A 184 6.91 -6.02 6.61
C GLU A 184 6.52 -5.08 5.46
N SER A 185 5.23 -5.09 5.09
CA SER A 185 4.67 -4.19 4.08
C SER A 185 4.78 -2.70 4.42
N LEU A 186 4.98 -2.35 5.70
CA LEU A 186 5.29 -0.98 6.10
C LEU A 186 6.63 -0.53 5.49
N LEU A 187 7.64 -1.40 5.47
CA LEU A 187 9.00 -1.10 4.98
C LEU A 187 9.02 -0.74 3.48
N ASP A 188 8.11 -1.34 2.72
CA ASP A 188 7.95 -1.12 1.28
C ASP A 188 7.04 0.05 0.92
N SER A 189 6.34 0.62 1.90
CA SER A 189 5.41 1.72 1.66
C SER A 189 6.08 3.02 1.22
N ASP A 190 5.30 3.86 0.55
CA ASP A 190 5.70 5.22 0.17
C ASP A 190 5.52 6.20 1.34
N SER A 191 6.36 7.22 1.39
CA SER A 191 6.32 8.26 2.45
C SER A 191 4.95 8.91 2.58
N ASN A 192 4.26 9.21 1.47
CA ASN A 192 2.90 9.75 1.47
C ASN A 192 1.88 8.82 2.14
N VAL A 193 2.05 7.49 1.99
CA VAL A 193 1.14 6.53 2.65
C VAL A 193 1.37 6.55 4.16
N LEU A 194 2.62 6.62 4.60
CA LEU A 194 2.94 6.78 6.02
C LEU A 194 2.42 8.10 6.58
N GLU A 195 2.54 9.21 5.85
CA GLU A 195 1.98 10.51 6.27
C GLU A 195 0.47 10.45 6.46
N ILE A 196 -0.27 9.82 5.52
CA ILE A 196 -1.73 9.65 5.62
C ILE A 196 -2.10 8.67 6.74
N LEU A 197 -1.37 7.57 6.88
CA LEU A 197 -1.65 6.53 7.85
C LEU A 197 -1.40 7.02 9.26
N ILE A 198 -0.17 7.46 9.52
CA ILE A 198 0.35 7.82 10.84
C ILE A 198 -0.11 9.22 11.21
N GLY A 199 -0.23 10.17 10.28
CA GLY A 199 -0.52 11.58 10.61
C GLY A 199 -1.90 11.84 11.21
N ARG A 200 -2.82 10.86 11.17
CA ARG A 200 -4.17 10.97 11.73
C ARG A 200 -4.17 10.84 13.23
N GLU A 201 -4.97 11.66 13.91
CA GLU A 201 -5.15 11.60 15.37
C GLU A 201 -5.77 10.28 15.85
N THR A 202 -6.47 9.55 14.96
CA THR A 202 -7.10 8.27 15.27
C THR A 202 -6.12 7.09 15.28
N PHE A 203 -4.94 7.24 14.65
CA PHE A 203 -3.91 6.20 14.65
C PHE A 203 -3.05 6.33 15.91
N ILE A 204 -3.40 5.55 16.94
CA ILE A 204 -2.78 5.60 18.26
C ILE A 204 -1.88 4.37 18.43
N PRO A 205 -0.54 4.54 18.38
CA PRO A 205 0.39 3.45 18.68
C PRO A 205 0.31 3.06 20.16
N GLY A 206 0.62 1.80 20.50
CA GLY A 206 0.68 1.37 21.90
C GLY A 206 1.87 1.97 22.67
N SER A 207 2.92 2.36 21.96
CA SER A 207 4.02 3.18 22.47
C SER A 207 4.59 4.06 21.36
N GLU A 208 4.90 5.31 21.71
CA GLU A 208 5.56 6.24 20.80
C GLU A 208 6.95 5.74 20.38
N LEU A 209 7.59 4.93 21.22
CA LEU A 209 8.85 4.29 20.90
C LEU A 209 8.68 3.29 19.75
N ARG A 210 7.57 2.54 19.74
CA ARG A 210 7.29 1.57 18.68
C ARG A 210 7.13 2.29 17.34
N LEU A 211 6.39 3.40 17.33
CA LEU A 211 6.24 4.23 16.15
C LEU A 211 7.59 4.72 15.62
N PHE A 212 8.43 5.25 16.52
CA PHE A 212 9.76 5.74 16.14
C PHE A 212 10.64 4.63 15.55
N MET A 213 10.67 3.45 16.18
CA MET A 213 11.43 2.29 15.70
C MET A 213 10.95 1.77 14.34
N ALA A 214 9.63 1.79 14.10
CA ALA A 214 9.06 1.43 12.81
C ALA A 214 9.49 2.41 11.71
N LEU A 215 9.47 3.72 11.99
CA LEU A 215 9.92 4.75 11.05
C LEU A 215 11.42 4.65 10.74
N LEU A 216 12.26 4.32 11.73
CA LEU A 216 13.69 4.09 11.51
C LEU A 216 13.95 2.85 10.65
N SER A 217 13.22 1.76 10.91
CA SER A 217 13.33 0.55 10.08
C SER A 217 12.93 0.86 8.64
N TRP A 218 11.86 1.64 8.46
CA TRP A 218 11.43 2.13 7.16
C TRP A 218 12.46 3.05 6.49
N SER A 219 13.13 3.95 7.22
CA SER A 219 14.13 4.85 6.63
C SER A 219 15.35 4.10 6.09
N ILE A 220 15.81 3.09 6.81
CA ILE A 220 16.88 2.19 6.35
C ILE A 220 16.44 1.49 5.06
N ALA A 221 15.27 0.86 5.06
CA ALA A 221 14.74 0.17 3.89
C ALA A 221 14.55 1.13 2.69
N LYS A 222 14.05 2.35 2.93
CA LYS A 222 13.84 3.36 1.89
C LYS A 222 15.16 3.90 1.33
N CYS A 223 16.19 4.08 2.16
CA CYS A 223 17.55 4.40 1.70
C CYS A 223 18.07 3.31 0.74
N GLN A 224 17.99 2.05 1.15
CA GLN A 224 18.43 0.91 0.34
C GLN A 224 17.68 0.83 -1.00
N ARG A 225 16.34 0.94 -0.98
CA ARG A 225 15.50 0.97 -2.20
C ARG A 225 15.80 2.16 -3.10
N SER A 226 16.31 3.26 -2.54
CA SER A 226 16.71 4.45 -3.29
C SER A 226 18.18 4.43 -3.74
N GLY A 227 18.91 3.33 -3.52
CA GLY A 227 20.33 3.21 -3.84
C GLY A 227 21.24 4.08 -2.97
N LEU A 228 20.79 4.44 -1.78
CA LEU A 228 21.54 5.24 -0.80
C LEU A 228 22.09 4.34 0.31
N ASP A 229 23.28 4.68 0.80
CA ASP A 229 23.79 4.09 2.03
C ASP A 229 22.93 4.54 3.23
N PRO A 230 22.55 3.65 4.17
CA PRO A 230 21.82 3.99 5.39
C PRO A 230 22.70 4.75 6.40
N SER A 231 23.12 5.95 6.01
CA SER A 231 23.81 6.89 6.88
C SER A 231 22.83 7.79 7.62
N PRO A 232 23.18 8.32 8.82
CA PRO A 232 22.32 9.23 9.57
C PRO A 232 21.73 10.37 8.73
N GLN A 233 22.56 10.99 7.88
CA GLN A 233 22.15 12.12 7.04
C GLN A 233 21.15 11.69 5.96
N ASN A 234 21.36 10.52 5.35
CA ASN A 234 20.46 9.98 4.33
C ASN A 234 19.12 9.56 4.94
N GLU A 235 19.16 8.89 6.09
CA GLU A 235 17.95 8.50 6.83
C GLU A 235 17.15 9.73 7.27
N ARG A 236 17.80 10.75 7.83
CA ARG A 236 17.15 12.03 8.18
C ARG A 236 16.44 12.64 6.98
N ARG A 237 17.13 12.67 5.83
CA ARG A 237 16.60 13.24 4.58
C ARG A 237 15.38 12.47 4.08
N VAL A 238 15.43 11.14 4.15
CA VAL A 238 14.35 10.26 3.70
C VAL A 238 13.15 10.30 4.64
N LEU A 239 13.37 10.37 5.95
CA LEU A 239 12.31 10.53 6.94
C LEU A 239 11.56 11.85 6.77
N GLY A 240 12.29 12.95 6.55
CA GLY A 240 11.69 14.26 6.26
C GLY A 240 10.61 14.64 7.28
N ASN A 241 9.38 14.86 6.80
CA ASN A 241 8.25 15.29 7.61
C ASN A 241 7.71 14.20 8.55
N LEU A 242 8.00 12.92 8.31
CA LEU A 242 7.53 11.81 9.13
C LEU A 242 8.05 11.92 10.57
N LEU A 243 9.22 12.52 10.79
CA LEU A 243 9.75 12.78 12.13
C LEU A 243 8.88 13.73 12.95
N ASN A 244 8.13 14.63 12.31
CA ASN A 244 7.22 15.54 13.01
C ASN A 244 5.98 14.81 13.57
N LEU A 245 5.72 13.58 13.10
CA LEU A 245 4.58 12.78 13.53
C LEU A 245 4.85 12.02 14.84
N VAL A 246 6.10 12.00 15.31
CA VAL A 246 6.52 11.36 16.55
C VAL A 246 6.48 12.39 17.69
N ASP A 247 5.73 12.10 18.75
CA ASP A 247 5.74 12.89 19.98
C ASP A 247 6.92 12.50 20.88
N PHE A 248 8.09 13.06 20.61
CA PHE A 248 9.28 12.83 21.44
C PHE A 248 9.10 13.21 22.92
N LYS A 249 8.05 13.95 23.30
CA LYS A 249 7.76 14.27 24.71
C LYS A 249 7.14 13.08 25.46
N ALA A 250 6.55 12.14 24.73
CA ALA A 250 5.94 10.93 25.29
C ALA A 250 6.96 9.79 25.50
N LEU A 251 8.17 9.91 24.95
CA LEU A 251 9.25 8.94 25.14
C LEU A 251 9.93 9.14 26.50
N SER A 252 10.11 8.05 27.25
CA SER A 252 10.91 8.09 28.47
C SER A 252 12.42 8.06 28.17
N ASN A 253 13.23 8.58 29.10
CA ASN A 253 14.68 8.55 28.95
C ASN A 253 15.26 7.15 28.94
N ASP A 254 14.70 6.24 29.74
CA ASP A 254 15.21 4.88 29.84
C ASP A 254 14.97 4.12 28.53
N GLU A 255 13.83 4.35 27.87
CA GLU A 255 13.52 3.81 26.55
C GLU A 255 14.48 4.32 25.46
N LEU A 256 14.77 5.62 25.46
CA LEU A 256 15.72 6.22 24.50
C LEU A 256 17.15 5.69 24.72
N CYS A 257 17.59 5.58 25.97
CA CYS A 257 18.90 5.03 26.33
C CYS A 257 19.02 3.55 25.95
N ASP A 258 17.98 2.75 26.17
CA ASP A 258 17.94 1.33 25.81
C ASP A 258 18.07 1.13 24.29
N VAL A 259 17.45 2.00 23.50
CA VAL A 259 17.49 1.95 22.04
C VAL A 259 18.86 2.39 21.51
N ALA A 260 19.47 3.40 22.13
CA ALA A 260 20.85 3.80 21.81
C ALA A 260 21.89 2.73 22.23
N GLY A 261 21.65 2.00 23.32
CA GLY A 261 22.57 0.99 23.86
C GLY A 261 22.49 -0.40 23.19
N LYS A 262 21.34 -0.77 22.60
CA LYS A 262 21.14 -2.06 21.93
C LYS A 262 21.49 -1.96 20.44
N ASN A 263 22.80 -2.01 20.13
CA ASN A 263 23.36 -2.35 18.80
C ASN A 263 22.61 -1.78 17.57
N MET A 264 22.54 -0.45 17.40
CA MET A 264 22.13 0.16 16.13
C MET A 264 23.10 1.27 15.73
N SER A 265 23.34 1.40 14.42
CA SER A 265 24.34 2.25 13.78
C SER A 265 24.35 3.69 14.30
N GLY A 266 25.47 4.40 14.13
CA GLY A 266 25.64 5.83 14.48
C GLY A 266 24.58 6.78 13.89
N SER A 267 23.69 6.28 13.04
CA SER A 267 22.43 6.89 12.61
C SER A 267 21.58 7.41 13.77
N LEU A 268 21.33 6.59 14.80
CA LEU A 268 20.43 6.96 15.89
C LEU A 268 21.07 7.99 16.84
N GLU A 269 22.37 7.88 17.13
CA GLU A 269 23.09 8.83 17.98
C GLU A 269 23.09 10.24 17.38
N THR A 270 23.25 10.36 16.07
CA THR A 270 23.23 11.65 15.37
C THR A 270 21.80 12.21 15.28
N LEU A 271 20.81 11.36 14.97
CA LEU A 271 19.40 11.75 14.89
C LEU A 271 18.84 12.18 16.25
N THR A 272 19.16 11.44 17.32
CA THR A 272 18.74 11.78 18.69
C THR A 272 19.44 13.03 19.20
N ALA A 273 20.71 13.26 18.85
CA ALA A 273 21.40 14.49 19.17
C ALA A 273 20.78 15.73 18.49
N ASP A 274 20.43 15.64 17.20
CA ASP A 274 19.74 16.73 16.50
C ASP A 274 18.34 17.00 17.07
N ILE A 275 17.65 15.96 17.57
CA ILE A 275 16.35 16.09 18.26
C ILE A 275 16.52 16.73 19.66
N ALA A 276 17.59 16.36 20.37
CA ALA A 276 17.94 16.89 21.68
C ALA A 276 18.38 18.37 21.65
N VAL A 277 18.78 18.88 20.48
CA VAL A 277 19.11 20.30 20.26
C VAL A 277 17.85 21.18 20.10
N SER A 278 16.64 20.60 19.96
CA SER A 278 15.41 21.39 19.98
C SER A 278 15.09 21.89 21.40
N GLU A 279 14.76 23.19 21.54
CA GLU A 279 14.61 23.91 22.83
C GLU A 279 13.69 23.22 23.87
N CYS A 280 12.77 22.37 23.42
CA CYS A 280 11.87 21.61 24.30
C CYS A 280 12.58 20.51 25.10
N PHE A 281 13.73 20.02 24.61
CA PHE A 281 14.51 18.96 25.26
C PHE A 281 15.39 19.53 26.38
N VAL A 282 16.01 20.69 26.15
CA VAL A 282 16.88 21.40 27.12
C VAL A 282 16.09 21.94 28.31
N SER A 283 14.84 22.38 28.12
CA SER A 283 14.03 22.99 29.19
C SER A 283 13.44 21.98 30.19
N ARG A 284 13.27 20.71 29.80
CA ARG A 284 12.61 19.67 30.64
C ARG A 284 13.61 18.75 31.34
N TRP A 285 14.83 18.62 30.82
CA TRP A 285 15.87 17.73 31.32
C TRP A 285 17.05 18.53 31.87
N GLY A 286 16.83 19.16 33.03
CA GLY A 286 17.83 19.97 33.73
C GLY A 286 19.00 19.13 34.26
N GLN A 287 20.22 19.57 33.93
CA GLN A 287 21.54 19.31 34.52
C GLN A 287 22.02 17.85 34.77
N GLY A 288 21.15 16.83 34.78
CA GLY A 288 21.52 15.44 35.08
C GLY A 288 21.97 14.60 33.89
N PHE A 289 21.76 15.07 32.66
CA PHE A 289 22.08 14.35 31.41
C PHE A 289 23.48 14.67 30.85
N GLN A 290 24.31 15.37 31.62
CA GLN A 290 25.55 15.97 31.11
C GLN A 290 26.78 15.05 31.01
N THR A 291 26.76 13.80 31.46
CA THR A 291 28.03 13.07 31.67
C THR A 291 28.31 11.89 30.75
N THR A 292 27.30 11.24 30.14
CA THR A 292 27.57 10.01 29.36
C THR A 292 27.53 10.24 27.84
N LEU A 293 26.54 10.98 27.32
CA LEU A 293 26.45 11.32 25.89
C LEU A 293 27.41 12.44 25.47
N LEU A 294 27.72 13.38 26.38
CA LEU A 294 28.68 14.47 26.14
C LEU A 294 30.14 13.97 26.01
N VAL A 295 30.49 12.85 26.65
CA VAL A 295 31.82 12.23 26.53
C VAL A 295 31.99 11.52 25.19
N ILE A 296 30.92 10.93 24.65
CA ILE A 296 30.88 10.34 23.31
C ILE A 296 30.88 11.45 22.24
N PHE A 297 30.12 12.53 22.48
CA PHE A 297 30.07 13.70 21.59
C PHE A 297 31.39 14.47 21.49
N LYS A 298 32.08 14.69 22.62
CA LYS A 298 33.34 15.45 22.63
C LYS A 298 34.49 14.70 21.94
N ARG A 299 34.46 13.36 21.98
CA ARG A 299 35.48 12.52 21.37
C ARG A 299 35.35 12.43 19.84
N ASN A 300 34.16 12.63 19.27
CA ASN A 300 33.93 12.65 17.82
C ASN A 300 33.92 14.06 17.19
N CYS A 301 33.70 15.12 17.97
CA CYS A 301 33.82 16.51 17.49
C CYS A 301 35.28 16.98 17.32
N GLU A 302 36.25 16.40 18.04
CA GLU A 302 37.68 16.75 17.84
C GLU A 302 38.23 16.23 16.51
N ASP A 303 37.62 15.19 15.92
CA ASP A 303 38.04 14.62 14.62
C ASP A 303 37.35 15.24 13.40
N SER A 304 36.34 16.11 13.58
CA SER A 304 35.54 16.70 12.49
C SER A 304 35.54 18.23 12.43
N HIS A 305 36.35 18.90 13.26
CA HIS A 305 36.61 20.34 13.13
C HIS A 305 37.56 20.67 11.97
N ASN A 306 37.07 20.47 10.73
CA ASN A 306 37.47 21.23 9.56
C ASN A 306 36.51 20.96 8.41
N HIS A 307 35.34 21.61 8.43
CA HIS A 307 34.73 22.32 7.29
C HIS A 307 33.24 22.54 7.52
N TYR A 308 32.80 23.77 7.21
CA TYR A 308 31.41 24.23 7.09
C TYR A 308 30.60 24.48 8.39
N TYR A 309 31.00 25.55 9.10
CA TYR A 309 29.99 26.49 9.60
C TYR A 309 29.56 27.40 8.46
N ASN A 310 28.27 27.35 8.08
CA ASN A 310 27.50 28.52 7.67
C ASN A 310 26.03 28.17 7.38
N GLY A 311 25.12 28.80 8.13
CA GLY A 311 23.83 29.24 7.59
C GLY A 311 22.58 28.45 7.96
N ASN A 312 21.90 28.92 9.01
CA ASN A 312 20.43 29.03 9.17
C ASN A 312 19.54 28.09 8.33
N VAL A 313 19.00 27.04 8.96
CA VAL A 313 17.65 26.52 8.65
C VAL A 313 16.98 26.11 9.97
N PHE A 314 16.33 27.05 10.65
CA PHE A 314 15.38 26.74 11.71
C PHE A 314 14.00 26.55 11.09
N THR A 315 13.49 25.32 11.09
CA THR A 315 12.06 25.05 10.87
C THR A 315 11.53 24.23 12.04
N THR A 316 10.57 24.82 12.72
CA THR A 316 9.82 24.33 13.89
C THR A 316 9.31 22.90 13.73
N LEU A 317 9.77 22.00 14.61
CA LEU A 317 9.13 20.72 14.91
C LEU A 317 7.78 21.01 15.60
N LYS A 318 6.67 20.93 14.86
CA LYS A 318 5.33 20.96 15.47
C LYS A 318 5.03 19.55 15.98
N SER A 319 5.12 19.36 17.30
CA SER A 319 4.61 18.16 17.98
C SER A 319 3.10 18.02 17.73
N ARG A 320 2.60 16.78 17.72
CA ARG A 320 1.17 16.43 17.81
C ARG A 320 0.55 16.97 19.10
N ASN A 321 0.23 18.26 19.11
CA ASN A 321 -0.71 18.91 20.03
C ASN A 321 -0.87 20.37 19.60
N ILE A 322 -1.86 20.65 18.76
CA ILE A 322 -2.46 21.98 18.68
C ILE A 322 -3.98 21.79 18.75
N SER A 323 -4.52 21.78 19.96
CA SER A 323 -5.92 22.11 20.19
C SER A 323 -6.03 23.61 20.48
N SER A 324 -6.69 24.35 19.58
CA SER A 324 -7.79 25.26 19.91
C SER A 324 -8.15 26.16 18.71
N HIS A 325 -9.43 26.05 18.34
CA HIS A 325 -10.28 27.05 17.71
C HIS A 325 -9.78 27.80 16.46
N ASN A 326 -10.42 27.50 15.32
CA ASN A 326 -11.24 28.51 14.66
C ASN A 326 -12.38 27.87 13.87
N VAL A 327 -13.59 28.14 14.34
CA VAL A 327 -14.82 28.09 13.57
C VAL A 327 -14.67 29.04 12.40
N THR A 328 -14.76 28.54 11.17
CA THR A 328 -15.27 29.36 10.05
C THR A 328 -16.15 28.49 9.16
N THR A 329 -17.42 28.82 9.24
CA THR A 329 -18.52 28.47 8.35
C THR A 329 -18.14 28.66 6.88
N PHE A 330 -18.35 27.62 6.05
CA PHE A 330 -18.59 27.81 4.63
C PHE A 330 -20.10 27.86 4.41
N ASN A 331 -20.58 29.05 4.04
CA ASN A 331 -21.92 29.30 3.52
C ASN A 331 -21.83 29.38 1.99
N VAL A 332 -22.76 28.68 1.34
CA VAL A 332 -23.20 28.70 -0.08
C VAL A 332 -22.22 28.18 -1.12
#